data_AF-A0A1F5YHN0-F1
#
_entry.id   AF-A0A1F5YHN0-F1
#
_cell.length_a   1.000
_cell.length_b   1.000
_cell.length_c   1.000
_cell.angle_alpha   90.00
_cell.angle_beta   90.00
_cell.angle_gamma   90.00
#
_symmetry.space_group_name_H-M   'P 1'
#
loop_
_entity.id
_entity.type
_entity.pdbx_description
1 polymer ?
#
loop_
_entity_poly.entity_id
_entity_poly.type
_entity_poly.pdbx_seq_one_letter_code
_entity_poly.pdbx_strand_id
1 'polypeptide(L)'
;MPDNYSDPYRKYPLFRRNLKLEELYEKYKQKYDQKFAQQQFGKKELLWLTAIFLILFSIPFTLDQIQKSQSGLITATVSSKSLSIEAEKTILPAGVLSEESVSASEGKYIRFGPKGMIMGILSCPKIPSNVSKVEYSITIPVSAQYYSWIRLMSSDSDNNSLYLQVDNKCPDLVGDYYMPYDAWVWVNKRSEVMPNHIILDLNVGVHTLRIYQREANIKVDKIILTTDPNCTPVLTGANCLNLK
;
A
#
# COMPACT_ATOMS: atom_id res chain seq x y z
N MET A 1 -15.55 10.27 -39.04
CA MET A 1 -14.95 10.90 -37.85
C MET A 1 -14.53 9.76 -36.94
N PRO A 2 -13.25 9.56 -36.59
CA PRO A 2 -12.90 8.50 -35.67
C PRO A 2 -13.05 8.98 -34.23
N ASP A 3 -13.75 8.18 -33.45
CA ASP A 3 -14.12 8.43 -32.06
C ASP A 3 -12.91 8.52 -31.14
N ASN A 4 -12.96 9.55 -30.31
CA ASN A 4 -11.94 9.93 -29.34
C ASN A 4 -12.07 9.03 -28.11
N TYR A 5 -11.53 7.81 -28.17
CA TYR A 5 -11.36 6.96 -26.98
C TYR A 5 -10.33 7.65 -26.07
N SER A 6 -10.82 8.42 -25.09
CA SER A 6 -9.98 9.04 -24.09
C SER A 6 -9.30 7.96 -23.27
N ASP A 7 -8.00 7.79 -23.46
CA ASP A 7 -7.10 7.03 -22.58
C ASP A 7 -7.47 7.30 -21.11
N PRO A 8 -8.07 6.33 -20.39
CA PRO A 8 -8.56 6.53 -19.02
C PRO A 8 -7.41 6.84 -18.05
N TYR A 9 -6.17 6.55 -18.44
CA TYR A 9 -4.96 6.81 -17.65
C TYR A 9 -4.36 8.19 -17.92
N ARG A 10 -4.98 9.01 -18.77
CA ARG A 10 -4.49 10.37 -19.10
C ARG A 10 -4.43 11.30 -17.89
N LYS A 11 -5.26 11.07 -16.87
CA LYS A 11 -5.34 11.86 -15.64
C LYS A 11 -4.32 11.47 -14.55
N TYR A 12 -3.58 10.36 -14.69
CA TYR A 12 -2.70 9.84 -13.65
C TYR A 12 -1.23 9.75 -14.11
N PRO A 13 -0.51 10.89 -14.19
CA PRO A 13 0.87 10.92 -14.68
C PRO A 13 1.86 10.09 -13.85
N LEU A 14 1.60 9.90 -12.54
CA LEU A 14 2.40 9.02 -11.68
C LEU A 14 2.18 7.53 -12.02
N PHE A 15 0.94 7.13 -12.33
CA PHE A 15 0.61 5.77 -12.77
C PHE A 15 1.33 5.40 -14.07
N ARG A 16 1.29 6.28 -15.08
CA ARG A 16 2.03 6.06 -16.35
C ARG A 16 3.54 5.97 -16.17
N ARG A 17 4.13 6.71 -15.23
CA ARG A 17 5.56 6.59 -14.92
C ARG A 17 5.90 5.25 -14.26
N ASN A 18 5.05 4.78 -13.35
CA ASN A 18 5.24 3.49 -12.68
C ASN A 18 5.07 2.31 -13.65
N LEU A 19 4.07 2.35 -14.54
CA LEU A 19 3.89 1.32 -15.58
C LEU A 19 5.13 1.20 -16.48
N LYS A 20 5.69 2.34 -16.90
CA LYS A 20 6.91 2.38 -17.73
C LYS A 20 8.16 1.91 -16.97
N LEU A 21 8.20 2.11 -15.65
CA LEU A 21 9.27 1.59 -14.80
C LEU A 21 9.16 0.08 -14.60
N GLU A 22 7.95 -0.46 -14.49
CA GLU A 22 7.69 -1.91 -14.43
C GLU A 22 8.04 -2.61 -15.74
N GLU A 23 7.66 -2.05 -16.90
CA GLU A 23 8.08 -2.56 -18.21
C GLU A 23 9.62 -2.54 -18.38
N LEU A 24 10.27 -1.47 -17.91
CA LEU A 24 11.74 -1.38 -17.92
C LEU A 24 12.36 -2.42 -16.99
N TYR A 25 11.81 -2.58 -15.77
CA TYR A 25 12.29 -3.54 -14.79
C TYR A 25 12.21 -4.96 -15.32
N GLU A 26 11.06 -5.39 -15.84
CA GLU A 26 10.89 -6.74 -16.41
C GLU A 26 11.77 -6.96 -17.64
N LYS A 27 11.92 -5.95 -18.50
CA LYS A 27 12.83 -6.02 -19.64
C LYS A 27 14.29 -6.21 -19.21
N TYR A 28 14.73 -5.50 -18.16
CA TYR A 28 16.09 -5.64 -17.65
C TYR A 28 16.28 -6.97 -16.92
N LYS A 29 15.33 -7.37 -16.08
CA LYS A 29 15.34 -8.65 -15.37
C LYS A 29 15.44 -9.83 -16.34
N GLN A 30 14.59 -9.89 -17.36
CA GLN A 30 14.63 -10.94 -18.37
C GLN A 30 15.97 -10.99 -19.12
N LYS A 31 16.52 -9.83 -19.48
CA LYS A 31 17.83 -9.72 -20.17
C LYS A 31 18.97 -10.24 -19.29
N TYR A 32 18.95 -9.97 -17.98
CA TYR A 32 20.01 -10.38 -17.06
C TYR A 32 19.86 -11.83 -16.61
N ASP A 33 18.64 -12.31 -16.37
CA ASP A 33 18.36 -13.71 -16.01
C ASP A 33 18.76 -14.66 -17.16
N GLN A 34 18.50 -14.29 -18.42
CA GLN A 34 18.95 -15.06 -19.58
C GLN A 34 20.48 -15.13 -19.69
N LYS A 35 21.19 -14.03 -19.40
CA LYS A 35 22.66 -14.01 -19.43
C LYS A 35 23.29 -14.76 -18.26
N PHE A 36 22.67 -14.71 -17.08
CA PHE A 36 23.11 -15.44 -15.89
C PHE A 36 22.94 -16.95 -16.08
N ALA A 37 21.79 -17.39 -16.61
CA ALA A 37 21.53 -18.79 -16.93
C ALA A 37 22.48 -19.38 -17.99
N GLN A 38 23.05 -18.52 -18.86
CA GLN A 38 23.97 -18.93 -19.92
C GLN A 38 25.47 -18.75 -19.55
N GLN A 39 25.79 -18.23 -18.36
CA GLN A 39 27.18 -17.88 -17.94
C GLN A 39 27.96 -17.03 -18.95
N GLN A 40 27.29 -16.29 -19.84
CA GLN A 40 27.93 -15.48 -20.88
C GLN A 40 27.99 -14.01 -20.46
N PHE A 41 28.88 -13.69 -19.52
CA PHE A 41 29.24 -12.31 -19.22
C PHE A 41 30.49 -11.92 -20.01
N GLY A 42 30.34 -10.94 -20.91
CA GLY A 42 31.47 -10.41 -21.67
C GLY A 42 32.40 -9.57 -20.79
N LYS A 43 33.66 -9.39 -21.23
CA LYS A 43 34.68 -8.59 -20.52
C LYS A 43 34.22 -7.15 -20.23
N LYS A 44 33.36 -6.57 -21.07
CA LYS A 44 32.82 -5.21 -20.90
C LYS A 44 31.79 -5.15 -19.77
N GLU A 45 30.92 -6.15 -19.66
CA GLU A 45 29.94 -6.24 -18.57
C GLU A 45 30.60 -6.51 -17.21
N LEU A 46 31.66 -7.34 -17.20
CA LEU A 46 32.44 -7.59 -15.99
C LEU A 46 33.16 -6.32 -15.51
N LEU A 47 33.74 -5.54 -16.44
CA LEU A 47 34.36 -4.24 -16.16
C LEU A 47 33.36 -3.23 -15.59
N TRP A 48 32.14 -3.16 -16.14
CA TRP A 48 31.08 -2.30 -15.62
C TRP A 48 30.63 -2.67 -14.21
N LEU A 49 30.49 -3.97 -13.90
CA LEU A 49 30.13 -4.44 -12.56
C LEU A 49 31.25 -4.14 -11.54
N THR A 50 32.51 -4.31 -11.92
CA THR A 50 33.65 -3.95 -11.05
C THR A 50 33.75 -2.45 -10.79
N ALA A 51 33.41 -1.61 -11.78
CA ALA A 51 33.39 -0.15 -11.61
C ALA A 51 32.29 0.29 -10.62
N ILE A 52 31.10 -0.31 -10.69
CA ILE A 52 30.00 -0.03 -9.74
C ILE A 52 30.40 -0.47 -8.33
N PHE A 53 31.05 -1.63 -8.19
CA PHE A 53 31.50 -2.13 -6.89
C PHE A 53 32.59 -1.23 -6.28
N LEU A 54 33.51 -0.71 -7.09
CA LEU A 54 34.54 0.25 -6.65
C LEU A 54 33.97 1.62 -6.29
N ILE A 55 32.93 2.10 -6.98
CA ILE A 55 32.22 3.36 -6.65
C ILE A 55 31.47 3.22 -5.31
N LEU A 56 30.88 2.06 -5.04
CA LEU A 56 30.21 1.79 -3.76
C LEU A 56 31.20 1.63 -2.59
N PHE A 57 32.44 1.21 -2.86
CA PHE A 57 33.49 1.03 -1.84
C PHE A 57 34.35 2.29 -1.62
N SER A 58 34.24 3.32 -2.47
CA SER A 58 35.07 4.54 -2.42
C SER A 58 34.34 5.78 -1.91
N ILE A 59 33.13 5.64 -1.38
CA ILE A 59 32.50 6.70 -0.57
C ILE A 59 33.02 6.53 0.86
N PRO A 60 33.93 7.39 1.36
CA PRO A 60 34.24 7.38 2.78
C PRO A 60 32.97 7.80 3.52
N PHE A 61 32.38 6.87 4.27
CA PHE A 61 31.42 7.21 5.30
C PHE A 61 32.20 7.92 6.41
N THR A 62 32.44 9.23 6.24
CA THR A 62 33.05 10.06 7.26
C THR A 62 32.05 10.22 8.40
N LEU A 63 32.19 9.36 9.40
CA LEU A 63 31.49 9.47 10.67
C LEU A 63 32.20 10.52 11.55
N ASP A 64 32.28 11.76 11.10
CA ASP A 64 32.57 12.87 12.01
C ASP A 64 32.21 14.22 11.36
N GLN A 65 31.82 15.19 12.19
CA GLN A 65 31.47 16.58 11.86
C GLN A 65 29.98 16.90 11.62
N ILE A 66 29.11 16.63 12.61
CA ILE A 66 28.07 17.60 13.00
C ILE A 66 28.06 17.72 14.53
N GLN A 67 29.09 18.35 15.08
CA GLN A 67 28.98 19.01 16.39
C GLN A 67 29.38 20.47 16.21
N LYS A 68 28.51 21.21 15.52
CA LYS A 68 28.57 22.67 15.44
C LYS A 68 27.46 23.20 16.34
N SER A 69 27.83 23.91 17.39
CA SER A 69 26.90 24.53 18.33
C SER A 69 25.85 25.35 17.60
N GLN A 70 24.57 25.00 17.77
CA GLN A 70 23.45 25.88 17.46
C GLN A 70 22.64 26.09 18.74
N SER A 71 22.83 27.25 19.35
CA SER A 71 21.75 27.90 20.09
C SER A 71 20.69 28.31 19.05
N GLY A 72 19.63 27.51 18.92
CA GLY A 72 18.53 27.72 17.98
C GLY A 72 17.25 27.12 18.55
N LEU A 73 16.11 27.76 18.30
CA LEU A 73 14.79 27.38 18.83
C LEU A 73 14.59 25.85 18.83
N ILE A 74 14.23 25.30 19.99
CA ILE A 74 13.65 23.95 20.07
C ILE A 74 12.24 24.06 19.50
N THR A 75 12.10 23.98 18.18
CA THR A 75 10.83 23.60 17.58
C THR A 75 10.64 22.14 17.94
N ALA A 76 9.72 21.83 18.86
CA ALA A 76 9.33 20.46 19.10
C ALA A 76 8.78 19.90 17.79
N THR A 77 9.57 19.09 17.08
CA THR A 77 9.08 18.38 15.90
C THR A 77 8.01 17.42 16.38
N VAL A 78 6.75 17.67 16.00
CA VAL A 78 5.67 16.71 16.19
C VAL A 78 5.98 15.52 15.30
N SER A 79 6.67 14.51 15.85
CA SER A 79 6.95 13.26 15.15
C SER A 79 5.63 12.51 14.98
N SER A 80 5.15 12.45 13.74
CA SER A 80 3.99 11.65 13.36
C SER A 80 4.24 10.17 13.63
N LYS A 81 3.20 9.45 14.06
CA LYS A 81 3.24 8.01 14.29
C LYS A 81 2.59 7.27 13.14
N SER A 82 3.22 6.19 12.73
CA SER A 82 2.70 5.29 11.70
C SER A 82 2.84 3.83 12.11
N LEU A 83 1.88 3.03 11.69
CA LEU A 83 1.87 1.57 11.82
C LEU A 83 1.57 0.97 10.45
N SER A 84 2.23 -0.13 10.12
CA SER A 84 1.90 -0.97 8.96
C SER A 84 1.44 -2.35 9.37
N ILE A 85 0.47 -2.89 8.64
CA ILE A 85 -0.08 -4.24 8.82
C ILE A 85 -0.07 -4.90 7.44
N GLU A 86 0.69 -5.99 7.28
CA GLU A 86 0.59 -6.81 6.07
C GLU A 86 -0.66 -7.69 6.17
N ALA A 87 -1.43 -7.75 5.10
CA ALA A 87 -2.78 -8.31 5.16
C ALA A 87 -2.78 -9.83 5.39
N GLU A 88 -1.73 -10.51 4.97
CA GLU A 88 -1.52 -11.95 5.17
C GLU A 88 -0.92 -12.29 6.53
N LYS A 89 -0.46 -11.32 7.32
CA LYS A 89 0.16 -11.54 8.65
C LYS A 89 -0.87 -11.69 9.76
N THR A 90 -1.83 -12.59 9.55
CA THR A 90 -2.82 -13.02 10.56
C THR A 90 -3.34 -14.41 10.22
N ILE A 91 -4.20 -14.97 11.07
CA ILE A 91 -4.91 -16.21 10.78
C ILE A 91 -6.01 -15.90 9.77
N LEU A 92 -5.88 -16.41 8.55
CA LEU A 92 -6.87 -16.22 7.50
C LEU A 92 -8.06 -17.16 7.69
N PRO A 93 -9.31 -16.67 7.62
CA PRO A 93 -10.49 -17.52 7.69
C PRO A 93 -10.65 -18.33 6.39
N ALA A 94 -11.58 -19.30 6.41
CA ALA A 94 -12.00 -19.98 5.19
C ALA A 94 -12.51 -18.98 4.14
N GLY A 95 -12.10 -19.18 2.89
CA GLY A 95 -12.49 -18.30 1.77
C GLY A 95 -11.66 -17.03 1.63
N VAL A 96 -10.59 -16.85 2.43
CA VAL A 96 -9.54 -15.86 2.19
C VAL A 96 -8.23 -16.59 1.91
N LEU A 97 -7.62 -16.29 0.77
CA LEU A 97 -6.42 -16.97 0.29
C LEU A 97 -5.22 -16.05 0.43
N SER A 98 -4.06 -16.59 0.79
CA SER A 98 -2.77 -15.89 0.67
C SER A 98 -2.11 -16.29 -0.65
N GLU A 99 -1.66 -15.30 -1.42
CA GLU A 99 -1.03 -15.49 -2.74
C GLU A 99 0.30 -14.73 -2.81
N GLU A 100 1.26 -15.28 -3.56
CA GLU A 100 2.58 -14.69 -3.75
C GLU A 100 2.59 -13.73 -4.94
N SER A 101 3.25 -12.58 -4.79
CA SER A 101 3.51 -11.66 -5.89
C SER A 101 4.68 -10.74 -5.57
N VAL A 102 5.59 -10.58 -6.53
CA VAL A 102 6.71 -9.63 -6.43
C VAL A 102 6.27 -8.16 -6.37
N SER A 103 5.02 -7.87 -6.73
CA SER A 103 4.44 -6.53 -6.68
C SER A 103 3.75 -6.21 -5.34
N ALA A 104 3.52 -7.24 -4.53
CA ALA A 104 2.97 -7.13 -3.19
C ALA A 104 4.08 -6.71 -2.21
N SER A 105 3.70 -5.98 -1.17
CA SER A 105 4.58 -5.67 -0.06
C SER A 105 5.01 -6.98 0.60
N GLU A 106 6.30 -7.13 0.86
CA GLU A 106 6.88 -8.36 1.42
C GLU A 106 6.56 -9.66 0.65
N GLY A 107 6.09 -9.55 -0.61
CA GLY A 107 5.94 -10.66 -1.54
C GLY A 107 4.62 -11.43 -1.46
N LYS A 108 3.67 -11.04 -0.60
CA LYS A 108 2.37 -11.72 -0.44
C LYS A 108 1.22 -10.75 -0.23
N TYR A 109 0.03 -11.19 -0.58
CA TYR A 109 -1.22 -10.47 -0.34
C TYR A 109 -2.35 -11.46 0.00
N ILE A 110 -3.49 -10.95 0.44
CA ILE A 110 -4.71 -11.75 0.59
C ILE A 110 -5.69 -11.49 -0.54
N ARG A 111 -6.41 -12.53 -0.97
CA ARG A 111 -7.54 -12.43 -1.90
C ARG A 111 -8.79 -13.00 -1.25
N PHE A 112 -9.86 -12.21 -1.25
CA PHE A 112 -11.17 -12.72 -0.84
C PHE A 112 -11.75 -13.64 -1.91
N GLY A 113 -12.52 -14.65 -1.49
CA GLY A 113 -13.12 -15.63 -2.39
C GLY A 113 -14.12 -15.05 -3.40
N PRO A 114 -14.66 -15.89 -4.30
CA PRO A 114 -15.52 -15.43 -5.39
C PRO A 114 -16.94 -15.00 -4.95
N LYS A 115 -17.29 -15.18 -3.66
CA LYS A 115 -18.61 -14.83 -3.14
C LYS A 115 -18.64 -13.37 -2.69
N GLY A 116 -18.96 -12.46 -3.61
CA GLY A 116 -19.29 -11.07 -3.27
C GLY A 116 -20.62 -10.99 -2.52
N MET A 117 -20.70 -10.20 -1.45
CA MET A 117 -21.95 -9.91 -0.75
C MET A 117 -22.12 -8.40 -0.67
N ILE A 118 -22.92 -7.86 -1.59
CA ILE A 118 -23.17 -6.42 -1.63
C ILE A 118 -24.18 -6.05 -0.53
N MET A 119 -23.73 -5.27 0.46
CA MET A 119 -24.60 -4.55 1.40
C MET A 119 -24.50 -3.05 1.10
N GLY A 120 -25.65 -2.37 1.14
CA GLY A 120 -25.86 -1.01 0.60
C GLY A 120 -25.10 0.12 1.30
N ILE A 121 -25.15 1.31 0.68
CA ILE A 121 -24.47 2.56 1.09
C ILE A 121 -25.22 3.22 2.27
N LEU A 122 -25.49 2.45 3.32
CA LEU A 122 -26.01 3.02 4.56
C LEU A 122 -24.88 3.75 5.29
N SER A 123 -25.22 4.80 6.05
CA SER A 123 -24.25 5.57 6.83
C SER A 123 -23.51 4.75 7.91
N CYS A 124 -24.06 3.59 8.27
CA CYS A 124 -23.45 2.62 9.18
C CYS A 124 -23.98 1.22 8.86
N PRO A 125 -23.38 0.48 7.92
CA PRO A 125 -23.90 -0.81 7.49
C PRO A 125 -23.70 -1.86 8.58
N LYS A 126 -24.76 -2.63 8.87
CA LYS A 126 -24.66 -3.82 9.71
C LYS A 126 -24.12 -4.97 8.86
N ILE A 127 -22.88 -5.40 9.11
CA ILE A 127 -22.28 -6.51 8.39
C ILE A 127 -22.86 -7.85 8.89
N PRO A 128 -23.43 -8.69 8.00
CA PRO A 128 -23.91 -10.02 8.36
C PRO A 128 -22.78 -10.93 8.88
N SER A 129 -23.10 -11.83 9.80
CA SER A 129 -22.11 -12.71 10.44
C SER A 129 -21.49 -13.75 9.49
N ASN A 130 -22.10 -13.99 8.34
CA ASN A 130 -21.63 -14.92 7.31
C ASN A 130 -20.73 -14.28 6.25
N VAL A 131 -20.39 -13.00 6.41
CA VAL A 131 -19.42 -12.31 5.54
C VAL A 131 -18.01 -12.67 5.97
N SER A 132 -17.16 -13.05 5.00
CA SER A 132 -15.74 -13.30 5.24
C SER A 132 -15.05 -12.03 5.72
N LYS A 133 -14.24 -12.15 6.77
CA LYS A 133 -13.51 -11.04 7.36
C LYS A 133 -12.13 -11.44 7.83
N VAL A 134 -11.17 -10.53 7.71
CA VAL A 134 -9.83 -10.68 8.27
C VAL A 134 -9.71 -9.75 9.47
N GLU A 135 -9.12 -10.24 10.56
CA GLU A 135 -9.04 -9.54 11.85
C GLU A 135 -7.59 -9.40 12.30
N TYR A 136 -7.25 -8.23 12.84
CA TYR A 136 -5.92 -7.89 13.33
C TYR A 136 -6.04 -7.26 14.72
N SER A 137 -5.22 -7.72 15.66
CA SER A 137 -4.99 -7.01 16.92
C SER A 137 -3.87 -6.00 16.71
N ILE A 138 -4.19 -4.72 16.85
CA ILE A 138 -3.24 -3.62 16.60
C ILE A 138 -3.00 -2.86 17.90
N THR A 139 -1.77 -2.42 18.14
CA THR A 139 -1.42 -1.58 19.30
C THR A 139 -1.17 -0.16 18.83
N ILE A 140 -1.96 0.77 19.36
CA ILE A 140 -1.88 2.19 19.07
C ILE A 140 -1.01 2.85 20.14
N PRO A 141 0.11 3.48 19.78
CA PRO A 141 1.07 4.01 20.76
C PRO A 141 0.66 5.37 21.34
N VAL A 142 -0.18 6.12 20.63
CA VAL A 142 -0.60 7.47 21.00
C VAL A 142 -2.05 7.69 20.57
N SER A 143 -2.87 8.21 21.47
CA SER A 143 -4.24 8.63 21.14
C SER A 143 -4.21 9.77 20.12
N ALA A 144 -4.76 9.56 18.93
CA ALA A 144 -4.73 10.53 17.83
C ALA A 144 -5.74 10.19 16.74
N GLN A 145 -5.88 11.10 15.78
CA GLN A 145 -6.49 10.81 14.49
C GLN A 145 -5.48 10.09 13.59
N TYR A 146 -5.87 8.91 13.10
CA TYR A 146 -5.09 8.13 12.15
C TYR A 146 -5.78 8.14 10.79
N TYR A 147 -5.05 8.59 9.77
CA TYR A 147 -5.41 8.43 8.37
C TYR A 147 -5.16 6.98 7.97
N SER A 148 -6.22 6.30 7.53
CA SER A 148 -6.15 4.90 7.09
C SER A 148 -5.93 4.84 5.59
N TRP A 149 -4.90 4.09 5.21
CA TRP A 149 -4.57 3.75 3.84
C TRP A 149 -4.61 2.23 3.68
N ILE A 150 -5.29 1.74 2.65
CA ILE A 150 -5.29 0.31 2.30
C ILE A 150 -4.80 0.16 0.87
N ARG A 151 -3.82 -0.70 0.65
CA ARG A 151 -3.31 -1.05 -0.69
C ARG A 151 -4.16 -2.18 -1.24
N LEU A 152 -4.99 -1.85 -2.22
CA LEU A 152 -5.99 -2.72 -2.82
C LEU A 152 -5.66 -3.00 -4.29
N MET A 153 -6.09 -4.16 -4.79
CA MET A 153 -6.19 -4.42 -6.21
C MET A 153 -7.54 -5.07 -6.49
N SER A 154 -8.31 -4.41 -7.34
CA SER A 154 -9.61 -4.90 -7.80
C SER A 154 -9.47 -5.83 -8.99
N SER A 155 -10.38 -6.79 -9.11
CA SER A 155 -10.44 -7.71 -10.25
C SER A 155 -11.12 -7.13 -11.48
N ASP A 156 -12.00 -6.14 -11.31
CA ASP A 156 -12.82 -5.56 -12.38
C ASP A 156 -13.51 -4.27 -11.90
N SER A 157 -14.25 -3.59 -12.78
CA SER A 157 -14.92 -2.33 -12.43
C SER A 157 -15.94 -2.44 -11.30
N ASP A 158 -16.46 -3.63 -11.03
CA ASP A 158 -17.61 -3.86 -10.14
C ASP A 158 -17.18 -4.50 -8.81
N ASN A 159 -15.94 -5.02 -8.73
CA ASN A 159 -15.38 -5.67 -7.55
C ASN A 159 -14.18 -4.89 -7.01
N ASN A 160 -14.45 -3.70 -6.49
CA ASN A 160 -13.53 -2.61 -6.26
C ASN A 160 -13.55 -2.04 -4.83
N SER A 161 -14.16 -2.72 -3.87
CA SER A 161 -14.37 -2.20 -2.51
C SER A 161 -14.47 -3.26 -1.42
N LEU A 162 -14.31 -2.79 -0.18
CA LEU A 162 -14.44 -3.57 1.04
C LEU A 162 -14.94 -2.69 2.19
N TYR A 163 -15.22 -3.28 3.34
CA TYR A 163 -15.49 -2.52 4.57
C TYR A 163 -14.32 -2.61 5.56
N LEU A 164 -13.90 -1.47 6.10
CA LEU A 164 -12.95 -1.36 7.21
C LEU A 164 -13.72 -1.05 8.50
N GLN A 165 -13.44 -1.75 9.58
CA GLN A 165 -14.00 -1.45 10.89
C GLN A 165 -12.90 -1.50 11.96
N VAL A 166 -12.93 -0.56 12.90
CA VAL A 166 -12.12 -0.66 14.12
C VAL A 166 -13.03 -0.74 15.34
N ASP A 167 -12.77 -1.73 16.19
CA ASP A 167 -13.57 -2.12 17.33
C ASP A 167 -15.05 -2.33 16.95
N ASN A 168 -15.95 -1.60 17.62
CA ASN A 168 -17.39 -1.64 17.41
C ASN A 168 -17.91 -0.38 16.70
N LYS A 169 -17.02 0.42 16.08
CA LYS A 169 -17.41 1.62 15.31
C LYS A 169 -18.11 1.24 14.01
N CYS A 170 -18.77 2.21 13.38
CA CYS A 170 -19.38 2.00 12.07
C CYS A 170 -18.33 1.60 11.02
N PRO A 171 -18.60 0.59 10.17
CA PRO A 171 -17.70 0.22 9.11
C PRO A 171 -17.64 1.30 8.02
N ASP A 172 -16.42 1.63 7.61
CA ASP A 172 -16.12 2.53 6.50
C ASP A 172 -16.04 1.76 5.19
N LEU A 173 -16.75 2.23 4.17
CA LEU A 173 -16.57 1.76 2.80
C LEU A 173 -15.23 2.26 2.27
N VAL A 174 -14.37 1.34 1.82
CA VAL A 174 -13.07 1.65 1.20
C VAL A 174 -13.11 1.24 -0.26
N GLY A 175 -12.75 2.15 -1.17
CA GLY A 175 -12.74 1.89 -2.61
C GLY A 175 -13.97 2.46 -3.31
N ASP A 176 -14.62 1.63 -4.14
CA ASP A 176 -15.81 1.98 -4.92
C ASP A 176 -15.49 2.91 -6.11
N TYR A 177 -16.34 3.90 -6.39
CA TYR A 177 -16.38 4.66 -7.62
C TYR A 177 -15.00 5.16 -8.13
N TYR A 178 -14.74 4.86 -9.41
CA TYR A 178 -13.51 5.17 -10.15
C TYR A 178 -12.22 4.56 -9.58
N MET A 179 -12.26 3.38 -8.97
CA MET A 179 -11.04 2.65 -8.63
C MET A 179 -10.47 1.95 -9.89
N PRO A 180 -9.16 2.11 -10.19
CA PRO A 180 -8.50 1.27 -11.19
C PRO A 180 -8.55 -0.21 -10.79
N TYR A 181 -8.73 -1.09 -11.77
CA TYR A 181 -8.65 -2.55 -11.61
C TYR A 181 -7.30 -3.08 -12.15
N ASP A 182 -6.94 -4.31 -11.78
CA ASP A 182 -5.69 -5.00 -12.15
C ASP A 182 -4.39 -4.24 -11.81
N ALA A 183 -4.46 -3.28 -10.88
CA ALA A 183 -3.31 -2.54 -10.37
C ALA A 183 -3.40 -2.32 -8.86
N TRP A 184 -2.24 -2.31 -8.20
CA TRP A 184 -2.16 -1.92 -6.80
C TRP A 184 -2.37 -0.42 -6.63
N VAL A 185 -3.36 -0.05 -5.83
CA VAL A 185 -3.69 1.34 -5.53
C VAL A 185 -3.80 1.54 -4.02
N TRP A 186 -3.24 2.64 -3.53
CA TRP A 186 -3.46 3.09 -2.17
C TRP A 186 -4.79 3.85 -2.09
N VAL A 187 -5.68 3.38 -1.23
CA VAL A 187 -7.03 3.93 -1.06
C VAL A 187 -7.20 4.41 0.38
N ASN A 188 -7.64 5.65 0.53
CA ASN A 188 -7.96 6.24 1.83
C ASN A 188 -9.33 6.92 1.85
N LYS A 189 -10.20 6.66 0.87
CA LYS A 189 -11.44 7.43 0.68
C LYS A 189 -12.69 6.56 0.86
N ARG A 190 -13.74 7.18 1.41
CA ARG A 190 -15.15 6.75 1.26
C ARG A 190 -15.65 7.19 -0.13
N SER A 191 -16.72 6.59 -0.66
CA SER A 191 -17.32 6.99 -1.96
C SER A 191 -17.95 8.41 -1.92
N GLU A 192 -18.00 9.09 -3.06
CA GLU A 192 -18.78 10.31 -3.43
C GLU A 192 -18.79 11.62 -2.56
N VAL A 193 -18.04 11.78 -1.47
CA VAL A 193 -18.14 12.98 -0.57
C VAL A 193 -16.79 13.67 -0.27
N MET A 194 -16.42 14.78 -0.90
CA MET A 194 -15.15 15.44 -0.53
C MET A 194 -15.29 16.34 0.74
N PRO A 195 -14.30 16.39 1.66
CA PRO A 195 -13.11 15.54 1.78
C PRO A 195 -13.44 14.21 2.47
N ASN A 196 -12.95 13.10 1.91
CA ASN A 196 -13.43 11.75 2.27
C ASN A 196 -12.40 10.83 2.91
N HIS A 197 -11.30 11.38 3.45
CA HIS A 197 -10.30 10.54 4.09
C HIS A 197 -10.94 9.69 5.20
N ILE A 198 -10.60 8.41 5.24
CA ILE A 198 -10.95 7.52 6.33
C ILE A 198 -10.04 7.88 7.49
N ILE A 199 -10.57 8.70 8.40
CA ILE A 199 -9.90 9.16 9.61
C ILE A 199 -10.49 8.39 10.79
N LEU A 200 -9.61 7.75 11.56
CA LEU A 200 -9.94 6.93 12.71
C LEU A 200 -9.46 7.63 13.98
N ASP A 201 -10.39 8.04 14.85
CA ASP A 201 -10.03 8.48 16.21
C ASP A 201 -9.69 7.27 17.07
N LEU A 202 -8.40 7.04 17.33
CA LEU A 202 -7.93 5.88 18.10
C LEU A 202 -7.31 6.35 19.41
N ASN A 203 -7.54 5.59 20.48
CA ASN A 203 -6.91 5.82 21.76
C ASN A 203 -5.63 5.00 21.86
N VAL A 204 -4.73 5.36 22.77
CA VAL A 204 -3.59 4.49 23.13
C VAL A 204 -4.12 3.15 23.65
N GLY A 205 -3.53 2.05 23.19
CA GLY A 205 -3.89 0.70 23.63
C GLY A 205 -4.15 -0.27 22.49
N VAL A 206 -4.74 -1.42 22.83
CA VAL A 206 -5.04 -2.49 21.89
C VAL A 206 -6.42 -2.26 21.25
N HIS A 207 -6.47 -2.31 19.93
CA HIS A 207 -7.68 -2.20 19.13
C HIS A 207 -7.83 -3.43 18.22
N THR A 208 -9.07 -3.68 17.78
CA THR A 208 -9.35 -4.73 16.79
C THR A 208 -9.72 -4.12 15.45
N LEU A 209 -8.87 -4.32 14.44
CA LEU A 209 -9.14 -3.90 13.07
C LEU A 209 -9.69 -5.07 12.27
N ARG A 210 -10.76 -4.82 11.52
CA ARG A 210 -11.42 -5.80 10.66
C ARG A 210 -11.57 -5.28 9.25
N ILE A 211 -11.26 -6.14 8.29
CA ILE A 211 -11.59 -5.93 6.88
C ILE A 211 -12.63 -6.98 6.49
N TYR A 212 -13.77 -6.54 5.99
CA TYR A 212 -14.85 -7.42 5.53
C TYR A 212 -14.94 -7.42 4.02
N GLN A 213 -15.17 -8.61 3.47
CA GLN A 213 -15.49 -8.78 2.07
C GLN A 213 -16.79 -8.04 1.72
N ARG A 214 -16.72 -7.09 0.79
CA ARG A 214 -17.92 -6.58 0.09
C ARG A 214 -18.03 -7.26 -1.27
N GLU A 215 -16.93 -7.31 -2.01
CA GLU A 215 -16.91 -7.80 -3.38
C GLU A 215 -16.03 -9.03 -3.59
N ALA A 216 -16.27 -9.72 -4.70
CA ALA A 216 -15.58 -10.96 -5.04
C ALA A 216 -14.12 -10.65 -5.43
N ASN A 217 -13.19 -11.55 -5.11
CA ASN A 217 -11.81 -11.52 -5.64
C ASN A 217 -10.99 -10.25 -5.37
N ILE A 218 -11.47 -9.31 -4.56
CA ILE A 218 -10.68 -8.15 -4.16
C ILE A 218 -9.43 -8.59 -3.40
N LYS A 219 -8.29 -8.00 -3.76
CA LYS A 219 -6.99 -8.28 -3.19
C LYS A 219 -6.58 -7.16 -2.24
N VAL A 220 -6.01 -7.52 -1.10
CA VAL A 220 -5.51 -6.59 -0.09
C VAL A 220 -4.06 -6.95 0.21
N ASP A 221 -3.18 -5.98 0.07
CA ASP A 221 -1.74 -6.15 0.31
C ASP A 221 -1.37 -5.66 1.71
N LYS A 222 -1.63 -4.38 1.97
CA LYS A 222 -1.11 -3.70 3.16
C LYS A 222 -2.05 -2.64 3.67
N ILE A 223 -2.05 -2.43 4.99
CA ILE A 223 -2.73 -1.33 5.67
C ILE A 223 -1.68 -0.44 6.32
N ILE A 224 -1.82 0.87 6.17
CA ILE A 224 -1.04 1.86 6.90
C ILE A 224 -2.01 2.76 7.68
N LEU A 225 -1.71 2.93 8.97
CA LEU A 225 -2.35 3.93 9.81
C LEU A 225 -1.29 4.98 10.13
N THR A 226 -1.53 6.25 9.82
CA THR A 226 -0.58 7.33 10.08
C THR A 226 -1.25 8.56 10.68
N THR A 227 -0.57 9.24 11.60
CA THR A 227 -1.03 10.53 12.12
C THR A 227 -0.57 11.71 11.25
N ASP A 228 0.20 11.47 10.18
CA ASP A 228 0.62 12.52 9.25
C ASP A 228 -0.48 12.78 8.20
N PRO A 229 -1.17 13.93 8.25
CA PRO A 229 -2.21 14.27 7.28
C PRO A 229 -1.67 14.47 5.85
N ASN A 230 -0.36 14.68 5.70
CA ASN A 230 0.29 14.91 4.41
C ASN A 230 0.81 13.62 3.79
N CYS A 231 0.74 12.49 4.50
CA CYS A 231 1.29 11.26 3.95
C CYS A 231 0.39 10.65 2.88
N THR A 232 0.96 10.52 1.68
CA THR A 232 0.38 9.75 0.58
C THR A 232 1.32 8.59 0.26
N PRO A 233 0.98 7.34 0.61
CA PRO A 233 1.85 6.20 0.36
C PRO A 233 2.11 6.01 -1.15
N VAL A 234 3.32 5.63 -1.49
CA VAL A 234 3.72 5.24 -2.85
C VAL A 234 4.38 3.88 -2.82
N LEU A 235 4.35 3.15 -3.94
CA LEU A 235 4.89 1.80 -4.04
C LEU A 235 4.31 0.92 -2.90
N THR A 236 5.17 0.36 -2.04
CA THR A 236 4.82 -0.45 -0.87
C THR A 236 4.65 0.35 0.43
N GLY A 237 4.66 1.69 0.36
CA GLY A 237 4.26 2.59 1.43
C GLY A 237 5.36 2.97 2.45
N ALA A 238 6.62 2.62 2.18
CA ALA A 238 7.74 2.92 3.08
C ALA A 238 7.91 4.43 3.40
N ASN A 239 7.49 5.31 2.51
CA ASN A 239 7.54 6.76 2.71
C ASN A 239 6.65 7.24 3.87
N CYS A 240 5.61 6.48 4.24
CA CYS A 240 4.75 6.79 5.37
C CYS A 240 5.17 6.13 6.68
N LEU A 241 6.20 5.29 6.68
CA LEU A 241 6.68 4.58 7.87
C LEU A 241 7.95 5.19 8.46
N ASN A 242 8.77 5.83 7.63
CA ASN A 242 10.06 6.42 8.01
C ASN A 242 9.95 7.93 8.31
N LEU A 243 8.92 8.34 9.04
CA LEU A 243 8.70 9.74 9.38
C LEU A 243 9.67 10.12 10.51
N LYS A 244 10.62 11.03 10.22
CA LYS A 244 11.63 11.54 11.15
C LYS A 244 11.04 12.61 12.06
#